data_AF-A0A842UIS0-F1
#
_entry.id   AF-A0A842UIS0-F1
#
_cell.length_a   1.000
_cell.length_b   1.000
_cell.length_c   1.000
_cell.angle_alpha   90.00
_cell.angle_beta   90.00
_cell.angle_gamma   90.00
#
_symmetry.space_group_name_H-M   'P 1'
#
loop_
_entity.id
_entity.type
_entity.pdbx_description
1 polymer ?
#
loop_
_entity_poly.entity_id
_entity_poly.type
_entity_poly.pdbx_seq_one_letter_code
_entity_poly.pdbx_strand_id
1 'polypeptide(L)'
;MKNSKKFLYILLALLLIQSAYAVIVGIVCPIILAIQNTLLPIAGGLVTLMFVYGGLTYVFNADNPGGRKKAKDILIHSIIGGIIVVVAFFIVGLINGLTNCGIALP
;
A
#
# COMPACT_ATOMS: atom_id res chain seq x y z
N MET A 1 37.56 37.67 -4.57
CA MET A 1 37.14 36.63 -5.55
C MET A 1 37.11 35.17 -5.04
N LYS A 2 37.64 34.81 -3.85
CA LYS A 2 37.73 33.41 -3.39
C LYS A 2 36.39 32.75 -3.00
N ASN A 3 35.39 33.52 -2.58
CA ASN A 3 34.07 33.00 -2.21
C ASN A 3 33.16 32.66 -3.40
N SER A 4 33.37 33.28 -4.57
CA SER A 4 32.57 32.97 -5.77
C SER A 4 32.83 31.54 -6.28
N LYS A 5 34.07 31.05 -6.21
CA LYS A 5 34.40 29.66 -6.55
C LYS A 5 33.81 28.66 -5.57
N LYS A 6 33.79 28.98 -4.26
CA LYS A 6 33.16 28.12 -3.24
C LYS A 6 31.66 27.93 -3.48
N PHE A 7 30.97 29.00 -3.88
CA PHE A 7 29.54 28.94 -4.24
C PHE A 7 29.31 28.03 -5.46
N LEU A 8 30.19 28.13 -6.46
CA LEU A 8 30.15 27.27 -7.64
C LEU A 8 30.34 25.77 -7.29
N TYR A 9 31.24 25.45 -6.36
CA TYR A 9 31.43 24.05 -5.91
C TYR A 9 30.23 23.52 -5.12
N ILE A 10 29.57 24.35 -4.30
CA ILE A 10 28.38 23.96 -3.55
C ILE A 10 27.21 23.67 -4.51
N LEU A 11 27.01 24.53 -5.52
CA LEU A 11 25.96 24.32 -6.53
C LEU A 11 26.22 23.06 -7.36
N LEU A 12 27.47 22.81 -7.73
CA LEU A 12 27.86 21.60 -8.45
C LEU A 12 27.66 20.33 -7.59
N ALA A 13 28.01 20.37 -6.31
CA ALA A 13 27.80 19.25 -5.38
C ALA A 13 26.31 18.91 -5.21
N LEU A 14 25.44 19.92 -5.14
CA LEU A 14 23.99 19.73 -5.02
C LEU A 14 23.38 19.05 -6.26
N LEU A 15 23.88 19.40 -7.46
CA LEU A 15 23.49 18.78 -8.72
C LEU A 15 23.88 17.29 -8.79
N LEU A 16 25.03 16.93 -8.24
CA LEU A 16 25.48 15.54 -8.18
C LEU A 16 24.64 14.70 -7.20
N ILE A 17 24.31 15.27 -6.03
CA ILE A 17 23.41 14.64 -5.06
C ILE A 17 22.02 14.41 -5.68
N GLN A 18 21.57 15.34 -6.54
CA GLN A 18 20.27 15.24 -7.19
C GLN A 18 20.20 14.05 -8.19
N SER A 19 21.30 13.74 -8.87
CA SER A 19 21.34 12.60 -9.80
C SER A 19 21.31 11.24 -9.07
N ALA A 20 21.88 11.18 -7.86
CA ALA A 20 21.97 9.94 -7.08
C ALA A 20 20.61 9.46 -6.57
N TYR A 21 19.75 10.34 -6.06
CA TYR A 21 18.42 9.90 -5.61
C TYR A 21 17.54 9.48 -6.80
N ALA A 22 17.69 10.11 -7.98
CA ALA A 22 16.87 9.82 -9.14
C ALA A 22 17.05 8.38 -9.63
N VAL A 23 18.27 7.84 -9.55
CA VAL A 23 18.58 6.44 -9.89
C VAL A 23 17.90 5.47 -8.92
N ILE A 24 17.99 5.75 -7.61
CA ILE A 24 17.39 4.89 -6.57
C ILE A 24 15.86 4.86 -6.72
N VAL A 25 15.26 6.04 -6.88
CA VAL A 25 13.81 6.22 -7.06
C VAL A 25 13.34 5.55 -8.36
N GLY A 26 14.09 5.70 -9.46
CA GLY A 26 13.76 5.07 -10.75
C GLY A 26 13.72 3.53 -10.73
N ILE A 27 14.46 2.89 -9.82
CA ILE A 27 14.46 1.42 -9.67
C ILE A 27 13.36 0.97 -8.70
N VAL A 28 13.18 1.67 -7.58
CA VAL A 28 12.27 1.24 -6.50
C VAL A 28 10.80 1.55 -6.81
N CYS A 29 10.50 2.71 -7.41
CA CYS A 29 9.11 3.10 -7.69
C CYS A 29 8.34 2.15 -8.60
N PRO A 30 8.86 1.68 -9.76
CA PRO A 30 8.07 0.80 -10.63
C PRO A 30 7.75 -0.54 -9.95
N ILE A 31 8.62 -1.02 -9.06
CA ILE A 31 8.38 -2.26 -8.31
C ILE A 31 7.22 -2.06 -7.32
N ILE A 32 7.22 -0.96 -6.56
CA ILE A 32 6.15 -0.65 -5.61
C ILE A 32 4.81 -0.46 -6.36
N LEU A 33 4.83 0.26 -7.48
CA LEU A 33 3.65 0.49 -8.33
C LEU A 33 3.11 -0.81 -8.93
N ALA A 34 3.98 -1.69 -9.41
CA ALA A 34 3.59 -2.99 -9.93
C ALA A 34 2.94 -3.86 -8.84
N ILE A 35 3.51 -3.87 -7.63
CA ILE A 35 2.95 -4.61 -6.49
C ILE A 35 1.60 -4.00 -6.08
N GLN A 36 1.48 -2.68 -5.92
CA GLN A 36 0.20 -2.07 -5.55
C GLN A 36 -0.89 -2.32 -6.58
N ASN A 37 -0.61 -2.08 -7.86
CA ASN A 37 -1.62 -2.18 -8.92
C ASN A 37 -2.11 -3.62 -9.16
N THR A 38 -1.32 -4.62 -8.79
CA THR A 38 -1.69 -6.03 -8.92
C THR A 38 -2.24 -6.62 -7.63
N LEU A 39 -1.64 -6.30 -6.48
CA LEU A 39 -1.98 -6.93 -5.21
C LEU A 39 -3.22 -6.31 -4.54
N LEU A 40 -3.45 -5.00 -4.68
CA LEU A 40 -4.64 -4.35 -4.13
C LEU A 40 -5.96 -4.90 -4.70
N PRO A 41 -6.15 -5.04 -6.03
CA PRO A 41 -7.39 -5.58 -6.55
C PRO A 41 -7.59 -7.06 -6.17
N ILE A 42 -6.50 -7.85 -6.09
CA ILE A 42 -6.57 -9.25 -5.65
C ILE A 42 -6.98 -9.32 -4.18
N ALA A 43 -6.34 -8.53 -3.31
CA ALA A 43 -6.63 -8.51 -1.88
C ALA A 43 -8.05 -7.97 -1.62
N GLY A 44 -8.44 -6.87 -2.25
CA GLY A 44 -9.78 -6.31 -2.14
C GLY A 44 -10.86 -7.27 -2.66
N GLY A 45 -10.59 -7.96 -3.78
CA GLY A 45 -11.46 -9.00 -4.31
C GLY A 45 -11.64 -10.16 -3.33
N LEU A 46 -10.54 -10.68 -2.78
CA LEU A 46 -10.57 -11.81 -1.84
C LEU A 46 -11.29 -11.47 -0.53
N VAL A 47 -11.06 -10.28 0.02
CA VAL A 47 -11.75 -9.78 1.21
C VAL A 47 -13.26 -9.71 0.95
N THR A 48 -13.67 -9.17 -0.19
CA THR A 48 -15.09 -9.07 -0.58
C THR A 48 -15.72 -10.46 -0.73
N LEU A 49 -15.01 -11.41 -1.34
CA LEU A 49 -15.48 -12.77 -1.56
C LEU A 49 -15.68 -13.54 -0.25
N MET A 50 -14.70 -13.46 0.66
CA MET A 50 -14.77 -14.10 1.98
C MET A 50 -15.83 -13.44 2.87
N PHE A 51 -16.01 -12.12 2.74
CA PHE A 51 -17.08 -11.40 3.44
C PHE A 51 -18.47 -11.86 2.99
N VAL A 52 -18.70 -11.97 1.66
CA VAL A 52 -19.96 -12.49 1.11
C VAL A 52 -20.16 -13.95 1.51
N TYR A 53 -19.14 -14.79 1.43
CA TYR A 53 -19.22 -16.19 1.83
C TYR A 53 -19.56 -16.35 3.33
N GLY A 54 -18.93 -15.57 4.21
CA GLY A 54 -19.24 -15.53 5.63
C GLY A 54 -20.66 -15.05 5.90
N GLY A 55 -21.14 -14.05 5.15
CA GLY A 55 -22.51 -13.53 5.24
C GLY A 55 -23.56 -14.54 4.79
N LEU A 56 -23.35 -15.21 3.65
CA LEU A 56 -24.22 -16.27 3.18
C LEU A 56 -24.24 -17.45 4.15
N THR A 57 -23.09 -17.89 4.63
CA THR A 57 -22.97 -18.96 5.63
C THR A 57 -23.70 -18.61 6.93
N TYR A 58 -23.73 -17.33 7.31
CA TYR A 58 -24.49 -16.86 8.47
C TYR A 58 -26.00 -17.01 8.29
N VAL A 59 -26.52 -16.66 7.11
CA VAL A 59 -27.96 -16.78 6.78
C VAL A 59 -28.39 -18.23 6.65
N PHE A 60 -27.61 -19.06 5.95
CA PHE A 60 -27.95 -20.48 5.73
C PHE A 60 -27.83 -21.36 6.98
N ASN A 61 -27.07 -20.94 7.99
CA ASN A 61 -26.94 -21.68 9.25
C ASN A 61 -27.67 -20.99 10.42
N ALA A 62 -28.72 -20.21 10.15
CA ALA A 62 -29.44 -19.45 11.19
C ALA A 62 -29.93 -20.34 12.36
N ASP A 63 -30.32 -21.56 12.04
CA ASP A 63 -30.92 -22.56 12.91
C ASP A 63 -29.89 -23.41 13.69
N ASN A 64 -28.62 -23.43 13.28
CA ASN A 64 -27.55 -24.13 14.00
C ASN A 64 -26.62 -23.15 14.75
N PRO A 65 -26.57 -23.18 16.10
CA PRO A 65 -25.70 -22.30 16.88
C PRO A 65 -24.20 -22.49 16.57
N GLY A 66 -23.78 -23.72 16.22
CA GLY A 66 -22.38 -24.00 15.83
C GLY A 66 -22.01 -23.40 14.48
N GLY A 67 -22.93 -23.45 13.51
CA GLY A 67 -22.76 -22.86 12.19
C GLY A 67 -22.74 -21.32 12.24
N ARG A 68 -23.59 -20.71 13.07
CA ARG A 68 -23.58 -19.26 13.32
C ARG A 68 -22.26 -18.76 13.92
N LYS A 69 -21.68 -19.51 14.87
CA LYS A 69 -20.40 -19.13 15.48
C LYS A 69 -19.28 -19.13 14.45
N LYS A 70 -19.18 -20.20 13.65
CA LYS A 70 -18.19 -20.28 12.55
C LYS A 70 -18.37 -19.18 11.52
N ALA A 71 -19.60 -18.86 11.12
CA ALA A 71 -19.87 -17.79 10.17
C ALA A 71 -19.46 -16.41 10.71
N LYS A 72 -19.73 -16.14 11.99
CA LYS A 72 -19.26 -14.92 12.66
C LYS A 72 -17.74 -14.84 12.71
N ASP A 73 -17.07 -15.95 13.02
CA ASP A 73 -15.61 -15.99 13.00
C ASP A 73 -15.08 -15.66 11.59
N ILE A 74 -15.61 -16.28 10.53
CA ILE A 74 -15.22 -15.98 9.14
C ILE A 74 -15.41 -14.49 8.80
N LEU A 75 -16.54 -13.90 9.20
CA LEU A 75 -16.81 -12.48 9.00
C LEU A 75 -15.80 -11.59 9.73
N ILE A 76 -15.51 -11.88 11.00
CA ILE A 76 -14.54 -11.11 11.80
C ILE A 76 -13.15 -11.19 11.17
N HIS A 77 -12.70 -12.38 10.76
CA HIS A 77 -11.40 -12.56 10.13
C HIS A 77 -11.32 -11.85 8.77
N SER A 78 -12.42 -11.84 8.01
CA SER A 78 -12.49 -11.11 6.73
C SER A 78 -12.39 -9.59 6.93
N ILE A 79 -13.06 -9.05 7.95
CA ILE A 79 -13.00 -7.62 8.30
C ILE A 79 -11.60 -7.23 8.76
N ILE A 80 -10.97 -8.04 9.64
CA ILE A 80 -9.61 -7.80 10.12
C ILE A 80 -8.62 -7.79 8.94
N GLY A 81 -8.73 -8.76 8.02
CA GLY A 81 -7.94 -8.79 6.80
C GLY A 81 -8.13 -7.53 5.94
N GLY A 82 -9.38 -7.08 5.77
CA GLY A 82 -9.69 -5.84 5.06
C GLY A 82 -9.06 -4.60 5.70
N ILE A 83 -9.13 -4.47 7.02
CA ILE A 83 -8.53 -3.36 7.76
C ILE A 83 -7.00 -3.33 7.58
N ILE A 84 -6.33 -4.48 7.63
CA ILE A 84 -4.88 -4.58 7.42
C ILE A 84 -4.49 -4.08 6.03
N VAL A 85 -5.24 -4.45 4.99
CA VAL A 85 -4.98 -3.99 3.61
C VAL A 85 -5.12 -2.48 3.50
N VAL A 86 -6.15 -1.89 4.11
CA VAL A 86 -6.37 -0.44 4.13
C VAL A 86 -5.21 0.26 4.84
N VAL A 87 -4.82 -0.19 6.03
CA VAL A 87 -3.70 0.42 6.78
C VAL A 87 -2.38 0.31 6.02
N ALA A 88 -2.10 -0.83 5.38
CA ALA A 88 -0.93 -1.01 4.55
C ALA A 88 -0.90 -0.02 3.37
N PHE A 89 -2.06 0.23 2.74
CA PHE A 89 -2.18 1.21 1.66
C PHE A 89 -1.81 2.63 2.12
N PHE A 90 -2.26 3.04 3.31
CA PHE A 90 -1.90 4.35 3.88
C PHE A 90 -0.39 4.48 4.13
N ILE A 91 0.24 3.45 4.69
CA ILE A 91 1.69 3.46 4.99
C ILE A 91 2.50 3.55 3.69
N VAL A 92 2.16 2.74 2.68
CA VAL A 92 2.80 2.77 1.36
C VAL A 92 2.57 4.14 0.71
N GLY A 93 1.38 4.71 0.88
CA GLY A 93 1.02 6.07 0.48
C GLY A 93 2.00 7.13 0.99
N LEU A 94 2.27 7.10 2.29
CA LEU A 94 3.18 8.04 2.95
C LEU A 94 4.62 7.90 2.46
N ILE A 95 5.10 6.67 2.24
CA ILE A 95 6.45 6.41 1.74
C ILE A 95 6.61 6.98 0.33
N ASN A 96 5.62 6.76 -0.53
CA ASN A 96 5.64 7.26 -1.89
C ASN A 96 5.60 8.80 -1.97
N GLY A 97 4.82 9.45 -1.09
CA GLY A 97 4.79 10.92 -0.98
C GLY A 97 6.14 11.51 -0.57
N LEU A 98 6.92 10.79 0.24
CA LEU A 98 8.27 11.20 0.63
C LEU A 98 9.32 10.96 -0.48
N THR A 99 9.14 9.91 -1.28
CA THR A 99 10.11 9.51 -2.32
C THR A 99 9.80 10.05 -3.71
N ASN A 100 8.69 10.79 -3.90
CA ASN A 100 8.14 11.19 -5.20
C ASN A 100 7.90 9.98 -6.13
N CYS A 101 7.69 8.79 -5.58
CA CYS A 101 7.21 7.66 -6.37
C CYS A 101 5.77 7.95 -6.76
N GLY A 102 5.53 8.06 -8.07
CA GLY A 102 4.30 8.54 -8.69
C GLY A 102 3.05 7.69 -8.44
N ILE A 103 2.60 7.60 -7.20
CA ILE A 103 1.18 7.50 -6.91
C ILE A 103 0.65 8.92 -6.72
N ALA A 104 -0.04 9.44 -7.72
CA ALA A 104 -1.02 10.47 -7.45
C ALA A 104 -2.11 9.81 -6.59
N LEU A 105 -2.07 10.02 -5.28
CA LEU A 105 -3.30 9.98 -4.50
C LEU A 105 -4.23 11.04 -5.13
N PRO A 106 -5.46 10.72 -5.55
CA PRO A 106 -6.50 11.74 -5.47
C PRO A 106 -6.66 12.21 -4.02
#